data_AF-A0A183T5X5-F1
#
_entry.id   AF-A0A183T5X5-F1
#
_cell.length_a   1.000
_cell.length_b   1.000
_cell.length_c   1.000
_cell.angle_alpha   90.00
_cell.angle_beta   90.00
_cell.angle_gamma   90.00
#
_symmetry.space_group_name_H-M   'P 1'
#
loop_
_entity.id
_entity.type
_entity.pdbx_description
1 polymer ?
#
loop_
_entity_poly.entity_id
_entity_poly.type
_entity_poly.pdbx_seq_one_letter_code
_entity_poly.pdbx_strand_id
1 'polypeptide(L)'
;MCGAETGNAYGSDHVLVRTRRKVHLSSASKISRARRLDVAKIRQPGTAEALDREIRSCFTTRTDGEGSSEWSSLKALVYEAAKKILGFTQRRRSDWIGRLEPGPATMIPSANSER
;
A
#
# COMPACT_ATOMS: atom_id res chain seq x y z
N MET A 1 24.95 -20.47 39.50
CA MET A 1 25.27 -19.06 39.19
C MET A 1 24.61 -18.74 37.86
N CYS A 2 23.57 -17.91 37.83
CA CYS A 2 22.85 -17.58 36.59
C CYS A 2 23.54 -16.38 35.92
N GLY A 3 24.09 -16.58 34.72
CA GLY A 3 24.78 -15.55 33.95
C GLY A 3 23.80 -14.50 33.41
N ALA A 4 24.15 -13.22 33.54
CA ALA A 4 23.39 -12.12 32.98
C ALA A 4 23.43 -12.17 31.44
N GLU A 5 22.26 -12.09 30.79
CA GLU A 5 22.14 -11.94 29.33
C GLU A 5 22.81 -10.62 28.91
N THR A 6 24.09 -10.69 28.52
CA THR A 6 24.89 -9.54 28.10
C THR A 6 24.75 -9.35 26.59
N GLY A 7 24.68 -8.11 26.11
CA GLY A 7 24.47 -7.78 24.69
C GLY A 7 25.60 -8.18 23.74
N ASN A 8 26.66 -8.84 24.22
CA ASN A 8 27.87 -9.14 23.45
C ASN A 8 27.58 -10.00 22.21
N ALA A 9 26.56 -10.86 22.26
CA ALA A 9 26.15 -11.71 21.14
C ALA A 9 25.57 -10.91 19.97
N TYR A 10 25.25 -9.63 20.20
CA TYR A 10 24.73 -8.67 19.22
C TYR A 10 25.64 -7.44 19.06
N GLY A 11 26.90 -7.51 19.52
CA GLY A 11 27.87 -6.43 19.38
C GLY A 11 27.62 -5.20 20.25
N SER A 12 26.94 -5.36 21.39
CA SER A 12 26.66 -4.28 22.33
C SER A 12 27.31 -4.55 23.69
N ASP A 13 28.05 -3.57 24.20
CA ASP A 13 28.70 -3.62 25.52
C ASP A 13 27.72 -3.34 26.68
N HIS A 14 26.43 -3.16 26.38
CA HIS A 14 25.40 -2.88 27.37
C HIS A 14 24.73 -4.14 27.94
N VAL A 15 24.31 -4.06 29.20
CA VAL A 15 23.52 -5.10 29.89
C VAL A 15 22.03 -4.84 29.69
N LEU A 16 21.29 -5.84 29.21
CA LEU A 16 19.83 -5.74 29.08
C LEU A 16 19.16 -5.92 30.46
N VAL A 17 18.60 -4.85 30.99
CA VAL A 17 17.78 -4.90 32.21
C VAL A 17 16.32 -5.13 31.82
N ARG A 18 15.76 -6.29 32.17
CA ARG A 18 14.37 -6.67 31.86
C ARG A 18 13.51 -6.63 33.13
N THR A 19 12.44 -5.85 33.12
CA THR A 19 11.41 -5.84 34.18
C THR A 19 10.13 -6.49 33.66
N ARG A 20 9.40 -7.19 34.54
CA ARG A 20 8.12 -7.82 34.20
C ARG A 20 6.99 -7.04 34.86
N ARG A 21 6.06 -6.53 34.05
CA ARG A 21 4.82 -5.91 34.52
C ARG A 21 3.64 -6.50 33.75
N LYS A 22 2.57 -6.85 34.45
CA LYS A 22 1.33 -7.33 33.84
C LYS A 22 0.49 -6.11 33.46
N VAL A 23 0.39 -5.82 32.17
CA VAL A 23 -0.42 -4.72 31.63
C VAL A 23 -1.23 -5.26 30.45
N HIS A 24 -2.49 -4.87 30.37
CA HIS A 24 -3.31 -5.08 29.17
C HIS A 24 -3.13 -3.88 28.25
N LEU A 25 -2.50 -4.10 27.08
CA LEU A 25 -2.34 -3.08 26.04
C LEU A 25 -3.36 -3.34 24.94
N SER A 26 -4.15 -2.33 24.60
CA SER A 26 -4.98 -2.36 23.40
C SER A 26 -4.17 -1.86 22.21
N SER A 27 -4.30 -2.52 21.05
CA SER A 27 -3.74 -2.02 19.81
C SER A 27 -4.56 -0.83 19.33
N ALA A 28 -3.89 0.28 18.97
CA ALA A 28 -4.56 1.35 18.25
C ALA A 28 -5.13 0.80 16.93
N SER A 29 -6.33 1.27 16.56
CA SER A 29 -6.88 1.02 15.24
C SER A 29 -5.86 1.45 14.20
N LYS A 30 -5.41 0.50 13.37
CA LYS A 30 -4.62 0.85 12.19
C LYS A 30 -5.51 1.70 11.31
N ILE A 31 -5.24 3.01 11.23
CA ILE A 31 -5.90 3.91 10.28
C ILE A 31 -5.81 3.20 8.92
N SER A 32 -6.95 2.77 8.40
CA SER A 32 -6.99 2.16 7.09
C SER A 32 -6.51 3.24 6.13
N ARG A 33 -5.38 2.99 5.47
CA ARG A 33 -4.83 3.97 4.53
C ARG A 33 -5.93 4.27 3.52
N ALA A 34 -6.29 5.56 3.40
CA ALA A 34 -7.27 6.01 2.42
C ALA A 34 -6.92 5.44 1.05
N ARG A 35 -7.93 4.88 0.37
CA ARG A 35 -7.74 4.21 -0.91
C ARG A 35 -7.27 5.24 -1.94
N ARG A 36 -6.16 4.96 -2.63
CA ARG A 36 -5.56 5.90 -3.59
C ARG A 36 -6.37 5.94 -4.88
N LEU A 37 -6.62 7.13 -5.42
CA LEU A 37 -7.17 7.31 -6.76
C LEU A 37 -6.20 6.79 -7.83
N ASP A 38 -6.74 6.29 -8.94
CA ASP A 38 -5.94 5.75 -10.05
C ASP A 38 -5.47 6.85 -11.01
N VAL A 39 -4.48 7.62 -10.55
CA VAL A 39 -3.90 8.74 -11.31
C VAL A 39 -3.25 8.29 -12.62
N ALA A 40 -2.88 7.01 -12.75
CA ALA A 40 -2.30 6.49 -13.99
C ALA A 40 -3.30 6.53 -15.16
N LYS A 41 -4.61 6.49 -14.88
CA LYS A 41 -5.66 6.59 -15.90
C LYS A 41 -5.69 7.94 -16.62
N ILE A 42 -5.13 8.99 -16.04
CA ILE A 42 -5.02 10.30 -16.72
C ILE A 42 -4.25 10.18 -18.04
N ARG A 43 -3.32 9.22 -18.14
CA ARG A 43 -2.55 8.96 -19.36
C ARG A 43 -3.37 8.24 -20.45
N GLN A 44 -4.57 7.77 -20.14
CA GLN A 44 -5.44 7.13 -21.13
C GLN A 44 -6.11 8.20 -22.01
N PRO A 45 -6.22 7.96 -23.32
CA PRO A 45 -6.85 8.90 -24.25
C PRO A 45 -8.29 9.22 -23.81
N GLY A 46 -8.68 10.49 -23.91
CA GLY A 46 -10.01 10.97 -23.53
C GLY A 46 -10.31 11.05 -22.02
N THR A 47 -9.46 10.49 -21.15
CA THR A 47 -9.70 10.52 -19.69
C THR A 47 -9.41 11.90 -19.11
N ALA A 48 -8.39 12.58 -19.60
CA ALA A 48 -8.08 13.96 -19.19
C ALA A 48 -9.20 14.94 -19.58
N GLU A 49 -9.74 14.80 -20.79
CA GLU A 49 -10.85 15.62 -21.30
C GLU A 49 -12.16 15.33 -20.55
N ALA A 50 -12.44 14.07 -20.24
CA ALA A 50 -13.59 13.70 -19.43
C ALA A 50 -13.50 14.25 -18.01
N LEU A 51 -12.31 14.22 -17.39
CA LEU A 51 -12.07 14.80 -16.07
C LEU A 51 -12.28 16.32 -16.08
N ASP A 52 -11.69 17.00 -17.08
CA ASP A 52 -11.82 18.44 -17.21
C ASP A 52 -13.28 18.86 -17.44
N ARG A 53 -14.03 18.12 -18.27
CA ARG A 53 -15.47 18.36 -18.46
C ARG A 53 -16.27 18.16 -17.18
N GLU A 54 -16.00 17.09 -16.43
CA GLU A 54 -16.70 16.81 -15.17
C GLU A 54 -16.42 17.90 -14.14
N ILE A 55 -15.15 18.31 -14.01
CA ILE A 55 -14.75 19.41 -13.13
C ILE A 55 -15.51 20.68 -13.52
N ARG A 56 -15.44 21.10 -14.79
CA ARG A 56 -16.15 22.29 -15.29
C ARG A 56 -17.67 22.21 -15.05
N SER A 57 -18.28 21.04 -15.25
CA SER A 57 -19.71 20.83 -14.94
C SER A 57 -20.02 21.10 -13.47
N CYS A 58 -19.25 20.54 -12.54
CA CYS A 58 -19.45 20.75 -11.10
C CYS A 58 -19.32 22.23 -10.69
N PHE A 59 -18.47 22.98 -11.38
CA PHE A 59 -18.29 24.41 -11.16
C PHE A 59 -19.44 25.26 -11.68
N THR A 60 -19.93 24.97 -12.88
CA THR A 60 -21.06 25.73 -13.47
C THR A 60 -22.35 25.60 -12.66
N THR A 61 -22.49 24.56 -11.83
CA THR A 61 -23.65 24.38 -10.96
C THR A 61 -23.54 25.14 -9.64
N ARG A 62 -22.38 25.75 -9.33
CA ARG A 62 -22.13 26.43 -8.06
C ARG A 62 -22.07 27.95 -8.27
N THR A 63 -23.05 28.65 -7.73
CA THR A 63 -23.09 30.13 -7.61
C THR A 63 -22.28 30.61 -6.40
N ASP A 64 -21.61 31.77 -6.56
CA ASP A 64 -20.61 32.36 -5.65
C ASP A 64 -21.12 32.60 -4.21
N GLY A 65 -20.28 32.25 -3.21
CA GLY A 65 -20.54 32.56 -1.80
C GLY A 65 -19.41 32.16 -0.83
N GLU A 66 -18.47 33.09 -0.62
CA GLU A 66 -17.59 33.35 0.56
C GLU A 66 -16.57 32.29 1.07
N GLY A 67 -15.28 32.54 0.79
CA GLY A 67 -14.22 32.66 1.80
C GLY A 67 -13.84 31.42 2.63
N SER A 68 -12.78 30.71 2.21
CA SER A 68 -12.13 29.54 2.85
C SER A 68 -12.96 28.25 2.98
N SER A 69 -14.22 28.36 3.40
CA SER A 69 -15.22 27.28 3.34
C SER A 69 -15.43 26.83 1.88
N GLU A 70 -15.30 27.79 0.96
CA GLU A 70 -15.30 27.58 -0.48
C GLU A 70 -14.14 26.73 -0.97
N TRP A 71 -12.93 26.88 -0.40
CA TRP A 71 -11.76 26.11 -0.82
C TRP A 71 -11.88 24.65 -0.36
N SER A 72 -12.38 24.41 0.85
CA SER A 72 -12.67 23.04 1.30
C SER A 72 -13.76 22.40 0.43
N SER A 73 -14.83 23.14 0.14
CA SER A 73 -15.91 22.71 -0.77
C SER A 73 -15.39 22.47 -2.19
N LEU A 74 -14.46 23.28 -2.65
CA LEU A 74 -13.77 23.14 -3.93
C LEU A 74 -12.99 21.84 -4.00
N LYS A 75 -12.16 21.59 -2.99
CA LYS A 75 -11.31 20.41 -2.91
C LYS A 75 -12.16 19.15 -2.85
N ALA A 76 -13.32 19.20 -2.17
CA ALA A 76 -14.29 18.12 -2.14
C ALA A 76 -14.91 17.86 -3.53
N LEU A 77 -15.36 18.90 -4.23
CA LEU A 77 -15.93 18.77 -5.58
C LEU A 77 -14.91 18.20 -6.58
N VAL A 78 -13.69 18.72 -6.58
CA VAL A 78 -12.59 18.22 -7.42
C VAL A 78 -12.26 16.77 -7.08
N TYR A 79 -12.26 16.42 -5.79
CA TYR A 79 -12.00 15.06 -5.35
C TYR A 79 -13.12 14.09 -5.78
N GLU A 80 -14.39 14.49 -5.69
CA GLU A 80 -15.52 13.66 -6.13
C GLU A 80 -15.54 13.50 -7.66
N ALA A 81 -15.24 14.55 -8.42
CA ALA A 81 -15.08 14.45 -9.88
C ALA A 81 -13.93 13.50 -10.25
N ALA A 82 -12.78 13.64 -9.59
CA ALA A 82 -11.63 12.74 -9.79
C ALA A 82 -11.96 11.30 -9.40
N LYS A 83 -12.71 11.08 -8.32
CA LYS A 83 -13.17 9.77 -7.88
C LYS A 83 -14.14 9.14 -8.89
N LYS A 84 -15.02 9.93 -9.50
CA LYS A 84 -15.97 9.46 -10.53
C LYS A 84 -15.25 9.02 -11.81
N ILE A 85 -14.27 9.80 -12.28
CA ILE A 85 -13.59 9.54 -13.56
C ILE A 85 -12.42 8.56 -13.40
N LEU A 86 -11.56 8.74 -12.39
CA LEU A 86 -10.37 7.91 -12.18
C LEU A 86 -10.72 6.63 -11.41
N GLY A 87 -11.65 6.72 -10.46
CA GLY A 87 -11.90 5.65 -9.50
C GLY A 87 -10.68 5.37 -8.62
N PHE A 88 -10.73 4.24 -7.92
CA PHE A 88 -9.67 3.84 -7.01
C PHE A 88 -8.71 2.84 -7.66
N THR A 89 -7.43 2.96 -7.32
CA THR A 89 -6.44 1.94 -7.63
C THR A 89 -6.89 0.59 -7.06
N GLN A 90 -6.86 -0.42 -7.92
CA GLN A 90 -7.00 -1.79 -7.48
C GLN A 90 -5.65 -2.23 -6.94
N ARG A 91 -5.62 -2.62 -5.65
CA ARG A 91 -4.42 -3.19 -5.06
C ARG A 91 -4.12 -4.47 -5.83
N ARG A 92 -3.06 -4.48 -6.64
CA ARG A 92 -2.54 -5.74 -7.18
C ARG A 92 -2.16 -6.56 -5.96
N ARG A 93 -2.93 -7.61 -5.64
CA ARG A 93 -2.40 -8.70 -4.84
C ARG A 93 -1.26 -9.27 -5.68
N SER A 94 -0.06 -8.76 -5.42
CA SER A 94 1.13 -9.44 -5.89
C SER A 94 1.27 -10.58 -4.91
N ASP A 95 0.87 -11.77 -5.34
CA ASP A 95 1.17 -12.97 -4.58
C ASP A 95 2.70 -13.04 -4.49
N TRP A 96 3.23 -12.83 -3.30
CA TRP A 96 4.67 -12.81 -3.02
C TRP A 96 5.29 -14.20 -3.16
N ILE A 97 4.46 -15.21 -3.44
CA ILE A 97 4.87 -16.57 -3.78
C ILE A 97 4.76 -16.70 -5.30
N GLY A 98 5.81 -16.22 -5.98
CA GLY A 98 6.07 -16.58 -7.36
C GLY A 98 6.24 -18.10 -7.44
N ARG A 99 5.50 -18.70 -8.36
CA ARG A 99 5.68 -20.06 -8.88
C ARG A 99 7.18 -20.44 -8.89
N LEU A 100 7.58 -21.35 -8.00
CA LEU A 100 8.77 -22.15 -8.20
C LEU A 100 8.50 -23.02 -9.43
N GLU A 101 8.93 -22.54 -10.60
CA GLU A 101 9.22 -23.44 -11.71
C GLU A 101 10.26 -24.44 -11.18
N PRO A 102 9.98 -25.76 -11.16
CA PRO A 102 11.03 -26.73 -10.95
C PRO A 102 12.01 -26.54 -12.10
N GLY A 103 13.23 -26.09 -11.79
CA GLY A 103 14.32 -26.10 -12.76
C GLY A 103 14.45 -27.52 -13.35
N PRO A 104 14.97 -27.65 -14.58
CA PRO A 104 15.00 -28.93 -15.28
C PRO A 104 15.79 -29.93 -14.44
N ALA A 105 15.08 -30.88 -13.83
CA ALA A 105 15.69 -31.99 -13.15
C ALA A 105 16.51 -32.76 -14.19
N THR A 106 17.82 -32.70 -13.99
CA THR A 106 18.86 -33.46 -14.64
C THR A 106 18.38 -34.86 -15.02
N MET A 107 18.33 -35.17 -16.32
CA MET A 107 18.21 -36.55 -16.78
C MET A 107 19.37 -37.35 -16.21
N ILE A 108 19.09 -38.29 -15.31
CA ILE A 108 20.04 -39.32 -14.92
C ILE A 108 20.06 -40.36 -16.05
N PRO A 109 21.22 -40.69 -16.68
CA PRO A 109 21.25 -41.73 -17.68
C PRO A 109 21.09 -43.10 -16.99
N SER A 110 20.19 -43.90 -17.56
CA SER A 110 19.96 -45.29 -17.19
C SER A 110 21.26 -46.10 -17.32
N ALA A 111 21.69 -46.74 -16.23
CA ALA A 111 22.82 -47.65 -16.24
C ALA A 111 22.43 -48.93 -16.99
N ASN A 112 22.92 -49.08 -18.22
CA ASN A 112 23.06 -50.38 -18.86
C ASN A 112 24.34 -51.03 -18.34
N SER A 113 24.22 -52.21 -17.72
CA SER A 113 25.33 -53.12 -17.51
C SER A 113 24.95 -54.48 -18.06
N GLU A 114 25.43 -54.76 -19.27
CA GLU A 114 25.55 -56.10 -19.84
C GLU A 114 26.71 -56.84 -19.17
N ARG A 115 26.41 -57.92 -18.43
CA ARG A 115 27.05 -59.26 -18.46
C ARG A 115 26.64 -60.08 -17.24
#